data_AF-A0A920SDV7-F1
#
_entry.id   AF-A0A920SDV7-F1
#
_cell.length_a   1.000
_cell.length_b   1.000
_cell.length_c   1.000
_cell.angle_alpha   90.00
_cell.angle_beta   90.00
_cell.angle_gamma   90.00
#
_symmetry.space_group_name_H-M   'P 1'
#
loop_
_entity.id
_entity.type
_entity.pdbx_description
1 polymer ?
#
loop_
_entity_poly.entity_id
_entity_poly.type
_entity_poly.pdbx_seq_one_letter_code
_entity_poly.pdbx_strand_id
1 'polypeptide(L)' 'MTDSQGRSVDFRNTVLIMTSNLGTADLRKANLGFAKADEAVSYERMKAKVNDALKAHFRPEFLNRIDDTIVFHELSSPR' A
#
# COMPACT_ATOMS: atom_id res chain seq x y z
N MET A 1 15.47 -19.79 -0.44
CA MET A 1 15.34 -19.48 0.99
C MET A 1 15.18 -20.80 1.73
N THR A 2 15.82 -21.03 2.87
CA THR A 2 15.68 -22.32 3.58
C THR A 2 14.73 -22.14 4.75
N ASP A 3 13.76 -23.05 4.92
CA ASP A 3 12.86 -23.03 6.07
C ASP A 3 13.58 -23.53 7.36
N SER A 4 12.89 -23.47 8.50
CA SER A 4 13.42 -23.93 9.79
C SER A 4 13.62 -25.45 9.89
N GLN A 5 13.14 -26.22 8.91
CA GLN A 5 13.29 -27.67 8.80
C GLN A 5 14.38 -28.05 7.77
N GLY A 6 15.13 -27.08 7.25
CA GLY A 6 16.22 -27.31 6.31
C GLY A 6 15.78 -27.51 4.86
N ARG A 7 14.50 -27.30 4.51
CA ARG A 7 14.02 -27.40 3.13
C ARG A 7 14.36 -26.13 2.36
N SER A 8 14.97 -26.31 1.19
CA SER A 8 15.18 -25.20 0.25
C SER A 8 13.86 -24.88 -0.46
N VAL A 9 13.43 -23.63 -0.33
CA VAL A 9 12.25 -23.04 -0.96
C VAL A 9 12.70 -22.09 -2.05
N ASP A 10 12.08 -22.23 -3.21
CA ASP A 10 12.31 -21.40 -4.39
C ASP A 10 11.09 -20.51 -4.66
N PHE A 11 11.32 -19.22 -4.91
CA PHE A 11 10.28 -18.22 -5.15
C PHE A 11 10.23 -17.75 -6.61
N ARG A 12 10.98 -18.37 -7.54
CA ARG A 12 11.02 -17.97 -8.96
C ARG A 12 9.66 -17.99 -9.67
N ASN A 13 8.73 -18.83 -9.23
CA ASN A 13 7.37 -18.93 -9.77
C ASN A 13 6.31 -18.65 -8.68
N THR A 14 6.56 -17.65 -7.84
CA THR A 14 5.65 -17.27 -6.76
C THR A 14 5.34 -15.78 -6.83
N VAL A 15 4.06 -15.43 -6.69
CA VAL A 15 3.64 -14.04 -6.52
C VAL A 15 3.60 -13.75 -5.02
N LEU A 16 4.47 -12.85 -4.56
CA LEU A 16 4.45 -12.38 -3.17
C LEU A 16 3.53 -11.16 -3.06
N ILE A 17 2.47 -11.29 -2.26
CA ILE A 17 1.57 -10.18 -1.95
C ILE A 17 1.78 -9.80 -0.49
N MET A 18 2.02 -8.52 -0.26
CA MET A 18 2.17 -7.93 1.07
C MET A 18 1.08 -6.88 1.27
N THR A 19 0.49 -6.85 2.46
CA THR A 19 -0.56 -5.89 2.81
C THR A 19 -0.16 -5.12 4.07
N SER A 20 -0.39 -3.81 4.07
CA SER A 20 -0.14 -2.96 5.23
C SER A 20 -1.29 -1.98 5.42
N ASN A 21 -1.57 -1.62 6.66
CA ASN A 21 -2.51 -0.56 7.03
C ASN A 21 -1.82 0.81 7.16
N LEU A 22 -0.56 0.93 6.75
CA LEU A 22 0.20 2.17 6.83
C LEU A 22 -0.43 3.28 5.98
N GLY A 23 -0.49 4.50 6.53
CA GLY A 23 -1.10 5.65 5.85
C GLY A 23 -2.62 5.71 5.88
N THR A 24 -3.32 4.67 6.39
CA THR A 24 -4.80 4.63 6.41
C THR A 24 -5.45 5.65 7.34
N ALA A 25 -4.76 6.06 8.42
CA ALA A 25 -5.28 7.05 9.38
C ALA A 25 -5.48 8.44 8.76
N ASP A 26 -4.62 8.84 7.82
CA ASP A 26 -4.69 10.14 7.16
C ASP A 26 -5.69 10.17 6.00
N LEU A 27 -6.10 9.00 5.50
CA LEU A 27 -7.17 8.85 4.51
C LEU A 27 -8.54 9.15 5.12
N ARG A 28 -8.80 8.62 6.33
CA ARG A 28 -10.07 8.86 7.06
C ARG A 28 -10.30 10.34 7.38
N LYS A 29 -9.23 11.10 7.64
CA LYS A 29 -9.33 12.53 7.96
C LYS A 29 -9.66 13.39 6.73
N ALA A 30 -9.29 12.96 5.53
CA ALA A 30 -9.53 13.72 4.30
C ALA A 30 -11.03 13.81 3.93
N ASN A 31 -11.86 12.87 4.41
CA ASN A 31 -13.29 12.82 4.13
C ASN A 31 -14.15 13.75 5.02
N LEU A 32 -13.55 14.43 6.01
CA LEU A 32 -14.30 15.23 7.01
C LEU A 32 -14.47 16.72 6.66
N GLY A 33 -14.04 17.19 5.49
CA GLY A 33 -14.23 18.59 5.13
C GLY A 33 -13.90 18.93 3.67
N PHE A 34 -14.92 19.48 3.01
CA PHE A 34 -14.86 20.30 1.79
C PHE A 34 -14.68 19.61 0.43
N ALA A 35 -15.74 19.79 -0.37
CA ALA A 35 -15.88 19.69 -1.81
C ALA A 35 -15.73 18.29 -2.44
N LYS A 36 -16.65 17.98 -3.35
CA LYS A 36 -16.46 16.97 -4.39
C LYS A 36 -15.24 17.38 -5.24
N ALA A 37 -14.04 17.11 -4.77
CA ALA A 37 -12.87 17.10 -5.62
C ALA A 37 -13.03 15.93 -6.60
N ASP A 38 -12.65 16.16 -7.85
CA ASP A 38 -12.59 15.14 -8.89
C ASP A 38 -11.92 13.86 -8.32
N GLU A 39 -12.53 12.69 -8.53
CA GLU A 39 -12.07 11.41 -7.95
C GLU A 39 -10.61 11.13 -8.32
N ALA A 40 -10.18 11.53 -9.52
CA ALA A 40 -8.79 11.42 -9.95
C ALA A 40 -7.82 12.23 -9.08
N VAL A 41 -8.22 13.45 -8.68
CA VAL A 41 -7.39 14.33 -7.82
C VAL A 41 -7.31 13.77 -6.39
N SER A 42 -8.37 13.11 -5.92
CA SER A 42 -8.39 12.44 -4.62
C SER A 42 -7.43 11.24 -4.58
N TYR A 43 -7.43 10.41 -5.63
CA TYR A 43 -6.57 9.24 -5.74
C TYR A 43 -5.07 9.59 -5.73
N GLU A 44 -4.65 10.56 -6.55
CA GLU A 44 -3.23 10.96 -6.62
C GLU A 44 -2.73 11.51 -5.27
N ARG A 45 -3.56 12.28 -4.56
CA ARG A 45 -3.24 12.75 -3.21
C ARG A 45 -3.13 11.61 -2.20
N MET A 46 -4.03 10.63 -2.28
CA MET A 46 -4.01 9.44 -1.44
C MET A 46 -2.75 8.61 -1.69
N LYS A 47 -2.41 8.37 -2.96
CA LYS A 47 -1.21 7.65 -3.36
C LYS A 47 0.07 8.33 -2.88
N ALA A 48 0.15 9.66 -2.98
CA ALA A 48 1.27 10.43 -2.47
C ALA A 48 1.48 10.24 -0.95
N LYS A 49 0.41 10.37 -0.15
CA LYS A 49 0.46 10.16 1.30
C LYS A 49 0.90 8.74 1.68
N VAL A 50 0.37 7.72 1.01
CA VAL A 50 0.76 6.33 1.26
C VAL A 50 2.24 6.11 0.92
N ASN A 51 2.73 6.68 -0.19
CA ASN A 51 4.14 6.60 -0.57
C ASN A 51 5.06 7.27 0.45
N ASP A 52 4.68 8.43 0.99
CA ASP A 52 5.48 9.11 2.01
C ASP A 52 5.55 8.29 3.30
N ALA A 53 4.42 7.70 3.71
CA ALA A 53 4.38 6.81 4.86
C ALA A 53 5.25 5.56 4.65
N LEU A 54 5.20 4.94 3.46
CA LEU A 54 6.04 3.79 3.09
C LEU A 54 7.53 4.14 3.17
N LYS A 55 7.95 5.28 2.64
CA LYS A 55 9.34 5.76 2.70
C LYS A 55 9.79 6.08 4.12
N ALA A 56 8.90 6.56 4.97
CA ALA A 56 9.21 6.85 6.37
C ALA A 56 9.35 5.56 7.21
N HIS A 57 8.57 4.52 6.89
CA HIS A 57 8.55 3.29 7.68
C HIS A 57 9.55 2.23 7.19
N PHE A 58 9.68 2.05 5.88
CA PHE A 58 10.51 1.03 5.28
C PHE A 58 11.81 1.60 4.73
N ARG A 59 12.88 0.82 4.85
CA ARG A 59 14.17 1.21 4.30
C ARG A 59 14.15 1.14 2.76
N PRO A 60 14.92 2.00 2.07
CA PRO A 60 14.93 2.06 0.61
C PRO A 60 15.26 0.72 -0.06
N GLU A 61 16.14 -0.11 0.52
CA GLU A 61 16.49 -1.39 -0.09
C GLU A 61 15.34 -2.39 -0.11
N PHE A 62 14.39 -2.28 0.82
CA PHE A 62 13.17 -3.11 0.79
C PHE A 62 12.20 -2.61 -0.28
N LEU A 63 11.98 -1.29 -0.34
CA LEU A 63 11.10 -0.69 -1.35
C LEU A 63 11.59 -0.98 -2.77
N ASN A 64 12.91 -0.98 -2.99
CA ASN A 64 13.52 -1.33 -4.28
C ASN A 64 13.33 -2.81 -4.69
N ARG A 65 12.78 -3.67 -3.82
CA ARG A 65 12.43 -5.07 -4.12
C ARG A 65 10.96 -5.28 -4.42
N ILE A 66 10.15 -4.22 -4.35
CA ILE A 66 8.73 -4.25 -4.65
C ILE A 66 8.56 -3.72 -6.06
N ASP A 67 7.94 -4.51 -6.94
CA ASP A 67 7.69 -4.12 -8.32
C ASP A 67 6.58 -3.07 -8.41
N ASP A 68 5.45 -3.32 -7.73
CA ASP A 68 4.27 -2.46 -7.76
C ASP A 68 3.64 -2.26 -6.37
N THR A 69 3.09 -1.07 -6.15
CA THR A 69 2.32 -0.74 -4.93
C THR A 69 0.90 -0.35 -5.31
N ILE A 70 -0.08 -1.09 -4.78
CA ILE A 70 -1.51 -0.87 -5.01
C ILE A 70 -2.12 -0.21 -3.78
N VAL A 71 -2.85 0.89 -4.00
CA VAL A 71 -3.58 1.60 -2.93
C VAL A 71 -5.07 1.29 -3.06
N PHE A 72 -5.65 0.73 -1.99
CA PHE A 72 -7.07 0.37 -1.96
C PHE A 72 -7.93 1.57 -1.52
N HIS A 73 -9.05 1.75 -2.22
CA HIS A 73 -10.07 2.71 -1.87
C HIS A 73 -11.01 2.13 -0.80
N GLU A 74 -11.67 3.01 -0.05
CA GLU A 74 -12.75 2.61 0.86
C GLU A 74 -13.90 1.98 0.06
N LEU A 75 -14.52 0.95 0.64
CA LEU A 75 -15.69 0.31 0.05
C LEU A 75 -16.84 1.33 0.00
N SER A 76 -17.45 1.50 -1.17
CA SER A 76 -18.73 2.22 -1.27
C SER A 76 -19.82 1.36 -0.63
N SER A 77 -20.79 2.01 0.02
CA SER A 77 -21.91 1.29 0.66
C SER A 77 -22.54 0.33 -0.35
N PRO A 78 -22.82 -0.94 0.04
CA PRO A 78 -23.55 -1.84 -0.83
C PRO A 78 -24.89 -1.16 -1.16
N ARG A 79 -25.18 -1.05 -2.47
CA ARG A 79 -26.50 -0.67 -2.96
C ARG A 79 -27.51 -1.76 -2.63
#